data_AF-A0A7W4G1Y9-F1
#
_entry.id   AF-A0A7W4G1Y9-F1
#
_cell.length_a   1.000
_cell.length_b   1.000
_cell.length_c   1.000
_cell.angle_alpha   90.00
_cell.angle_beta   90.00
_cell.angle_gamma   90.00
#
_symmetry.space_group_name_H-M   'P 1'
#
loop_
_entity.id
_entity.type
_entity.pdbx_description
1 polymer ?
#
loop_
_entity_poly.entity_id
_entity_poly.type
_entity_poly.pdbx_seq_one_letter_code
_entity_poly.pdbx_strand_id
1 'polypeptide(L)'
;MKRNVIAFLSKENLSIEELLDNTKQFNKYTLTPDNLHDNVLCLAFHKNEADWSSLFSAFNLNKNEFEQRSVKGVYFLKVENRYMIFTFGYGRALINKSSIERGFGLKVSMNLGDPKQLKSVDKSVLERVARNTRSQVLTNSGIQDFDFEFDHEILKSITAIVSGDDDLLEMVSGNDSVSLYTDVEFEKFPSIAQRLIDAYLSDEYKKLYPWADFIGLETDPAVLESLENILVQKFIDNDIEGFWLAPPQVIDYEDFSGFAYPACFKRNGHTALHPEMDLKVFLQEAKFKNIEQLSISTLKSKYIFLINGAGNTLDKFRMYDALNGEFSLEEQKYILNDGRWYHIKKSFAEEVTNYFDSLPRWDGLENKHYKDLRECCYLTRIADEEEIAVLDQHWVRNKEIKQNYEFCDLMTQCNRLIHVKHYGGSNVFSHLFAQATNGVEMLLNSPEVIPQIQEHLENTYISFDFDITEPRKHIIVLAVIQQKGGDLHLPFFSKVNLRHHARNIQNKGFTVELAKIPVDPIGVLDIKNSGSKCECKPKSAKCTKELTD
;
A
#
# COMPACT_ATOMS: atom_id res chain seq x y z
N MET A 1 5.21 -14.84 35.57
CA MET A 1 4.05 -13.96 35.28
C MET A 1 4.07 -13.70 33.79
N LYS A 2 3.00 -14.04 33.08
CA LYS A 2 2.91 -13.81 31.64
C LYS A 2 2.88 -12.33 31.31
N ARG A 3 3.75 -11.92 30.38
CA ARG A 3 3.86 -10.54 29.89
C ARG A 3 4.26 -10.57 28.42
N ASN A 4 3.95 -9.50 27.70
CA ASN A 4 4.44 -9.31 26.34
C ASN A 4 5.93 -8.96 26.37
N VAL A 5 6.73 -9.77 25.69
CA VAL A 5 8.15 -9.51 25.42
C VAL A 5 8.27 -9.05 23.97
N ILE A 6 8.77 -7.84 23.76
CA ILE A 6 9.03 -7.32 22.42
C ILE A 6 10.51 -7.44 22.13
N ALA A 7 10.86 -8.15 21.06
CA ALA A 7 12.23 -8.37 20.63
C ALA A 7 12.45 -7.92 19.16
N PHE A 8 13.66 -7.42 18.90
CA PHE A 8 14.19 -7.15 17.55
C PHE A 8 15.47 -7.94 17.37
N LEU A 9 15.80 -8.28 16.12
CA LEU A 9 17.09 -8.87 15.77
C LEU A 9 17.96 -7.79 15.12
N SER A 10 19.25 -7.73 15.46
CA SER A 10 20.20 -6.87 14.77
C SER A 10 20.67 -7.49 13.45
N LYS A 11 21.15 -6.63 12.55
CA LYS A 11 22.07 -7.05 11.49
C LYS A 11 23.36 -7.59 12.08
N GLU A 12 24.12 -8.34 11.27
CA GLU A 12 25.35 -9.00 11.69
C GLU A 12 26.47 -8.00 12.00
N ASN A 13 27.31 -8.38 12.97
CA ASN A 13 28.59 -7.74 13.28
C ASN A 13 28.51 -6.25 13.68
N LEU A 14 27.36 -5.80 14.17
CA LEU A 14 27.18 -4.43 14.68
C LEU A 14 27.51 -4.32 16.17
N SER A 15 28.10 -3.20 16.57
CA SER A 15 28.32 -2.87 17.99
C SER A 15 27.05 -2.30 18.64
N ILE A 16 26.96 -2.37 19.97
CA ILE A 16 25.80 -1.83 20.72
C ILE A 16 25.65 -0.31 20.47
N GLU A 17 26.75 0.42 20.27
CA GLU A 17 26.74 1.84 19.90
C GLU A 17 26.09 2.09 18.53
N GLU A 18 26.26 1.18 17.57
CA GLU A 18 25.63 1.30 16.24
C GLU A 18 24.13 0.91 16.28
N LEU A 19 23.75 0.07 17.25
CA LEU A 19 22.37 -0.34 17.49
C LEU A 19 21.52 0.72 18.20
N LEU A 20 22.16 1.65 18.92
CA LEU A 20 21.48 2.70 19.65
C LEU A 20 21.35 3.99 18.82
N ASP A 21 20.29 4.76 19.08
CA ASP A 21 20.12 6.10 18.52
C ASP A 21 21.04 7.08 19.25
N ASN A 22 22.17 7.42 18.62
CA ASN A 22 23.20 8.31 19.17
C ASN A 22 22.72 9.75 19.46
N THR A 23 21.51 10.12 19.02
CA THR A 23 20.91 11.42 19.38
C THR A 23 20.33 11.45 20.80
N LYS A 24 20.25 10.30 21.48
CA LYS A 24 19.56 10.15 22.76
C LYS A 24 20.55 9.89 23.89
N GLN A 25 20.24 10.45 25.06
CA GLN A 25 20.98 10.19 26.28
C GLN A 25 20.41 8.96 27.00
N PHE A 26 21.29 8.06 27.42
CA PHE A 26 20.93 6.85 28.15
C PHE A 26 22.09 6.40 29.05
N ASN A 27 21.75 5.68 30.12
CA ASN A 27 22.70 5.03 31.00
C ASN A 27 22.85 3.57 30.60
N LYS A 28 24.10 3.10 30.45
CA LYS A 28 24.42 1.70 30.17
C LYS A 28 24.74 0.95 31.47
N TYR A 29 24.18 -0.23 31.63
CA TYR A 29 24.44 -1.15 32.74
C TYR A 29 24.84 -2.51 32.16
N THR A 30 26.03 -2.99 32.50
CA THR A 30 26.46 -4.34 32.13
C THR A 30 25.95 -5.30 33.20
N LEU A 31 25.16 -6.29 32.81
CA LEU A 31 24.57 -7.26 33.74
C LEU A 31 25.47 -8.49 33.82
N THR A 32 26.11 -8.69 34.98
CA THR A 32 26.88 -9.91 35.34
C THR A 32 26.41 -10.40 36.71
N PRO A 33 26.38 -11.73 36.97
CA PRO A 33 27.60 -12.57 37.05
C PRO A 33 27.57 -13.89 36.24
N ASP A 34 28.77 -14.44 36.00
CA ASP A 34 29.14 -15.74 35.41
C ASP A 34 28.82 -16.00 33.91
N ASN A 35 29.86 -15.85 33.08
CA ASN A 35 30.07 -16.45 31.74
C ASN A 35 29.37 -15.91 30.48
N LEU A 36 28.72 -14.73 30.50
CA LEU A 36 28.28 -14.08 29.24
C LEU A 36 28.70 -12.60 29.22
N HIS A 37 29.80 -12.30 28.54
CA HIS A 37 30.43 -10.97 28.46
C HIS A 37 29.64 -9.91 27.66
N ASP A 38 28.40 -10.18 27.25
CA ASP A 38 27.73 -9.42 26.21
C ASP A 38 26.26 -9.03 26.52
N ASN A 39 25.90 -8.97 27.82
CA ASN A 39 24.56 -8.59 28.30
C ASN A 39 24.52 -7.13 28.76
N VAL A 40 23.82 -6.26 28.03
CA VAL A 40 23.79 -4.81 28.32
C VAL A 40 22.36 -4.29 28.41
N LEU A 41 22.03 -3.65 29.52
CA LEU A 41 20.78 -2.91 29.71
C LEU A 41 21.03 -1.41 29.54
N CYS A 42 20.29 -0.78 28.64
CA CYS A 42 20.29 0.67 28.44
C CYS A 42 18.98 1.26 28.94
N LEU A 43 19.06 2.28 29.81
CA LEU A 43 17.89 2.99 30.35
C LEU A 43 17.95 4.47 29.99
N ALA A 44 16.86 5.01 29.46
CA ALA A 44 16.67 6.45 29.26
C ALA A 44 15.51 6.96 30.09
N PHE A 45 15.71 8.11 30.74
CA PHE A 45 14.72 8.76 31.58
C PHE A 45 14.19 10.00 30.86
N HIS A 46 12.88 10.10 30.73
CA HIS A 46 12.23 11.27 30.13
C HIS A 46 11.32 11.94 31.14
N LYS A 47 11.43 13.26 31.21
CA LYS A 47 10.56 14.12 32.01
C LYS A 47 9.90 15.11 31.06
N ASN A 48 8.59 15.01 30.90
CA ASN A 48 7.79 15.93 30.08
C ASN A 48 6.64 16.49 30.91
N GLU A 49 6.21 17.70 30.58
CA GLU A 49 4.92 18.21 30.99
C GLU A 49 3.85 17.69 30.00
N ALA A 50 2.63 17.47 30.45
CA ALA A 50 1.54 17.09 29.54
C ALA A 50 1.22 18.26 28.58
N ASP A 51 1.26 18.03 27.27
CA ASP A 51 1.10 19.11 26.26
C ASP A 51 -0.19 19.92 26.42
N TRP A 52 -1.27 19.28 26.88
CA TRP A 52 -2.57 19.91 27.15
C TRP A 52 -2.59 20.77 28.42
N SER A 53 -1.54 20.76 29.26
CA SER A 53 -1.45 21.63 30.45
C SER A 53 -1.53 23.12 30.07
N SER A 54 -1.08 23.46 28.86
CA SER A 54 -1.16 24.79 28.26
C SER A 54 -2.59 25.34 28.18
N LEU A 55 -3.60 24.48 28.02
CA LEU A 55 -5.02 24.89 27.99
C LEU A 55 -5.48 25.49 29.32
N PHE A 56 -4.84 25.10 30.42
CA PHE A 56 -5.19 25.52 31.77
C PHE A 56 -4.25 26.58 32.32
N SER A 57 -3.38 27.17 31.49
CA SER A 57 -2.37 28.14 31.93
C SER A 57 -2.96 29.42 32.54
N ALA A 58 -4.23 29.72 32.23
CA ALA A 58 -4.98 30.84 32.80
C ALA A 58 -5.47 30.57 34.24
N PHE A 59 -5.42 29.32 34.70
CA PHE A 59 -5.81 28.91 36.04
C PHE A 59 -4.56 28.71 36.90
N ASN A 60 -4.65 29.04 38.18
CA ASN A 60 -3.51 28.97 39.11
C ASN A 60 -3.29 27.53 39.62
N LEU A 61 -2.99 26.62 38.71
CA LEU A 61 -2.75 25.20 38.97
C LEU A 61 -1.25 24.93 39.17
N ASN A 62 -0.91 23.92 39.97
CA ASN A 62 0.48 23.56 40.23
C ASN A 62 1.06 22.79 39.03
N LYS A 63 2.07 23.36 38.36
CA LYS A 63 2.71 22.74 37.19
C LYS A 63 3.27 21.35 37.44
N ASN A 64 3.67 21.05 38.68
CA ASN A 64 4.19 19.74 39.05
C ASN A 64 3.13 18.62 38.93
N GLU A 65 1.83 18.95 38.96
CA GLU A 65 0.73 17.98 38.77
C GLU A 65 0.61 17.51 37.32
N PHE A 66 1.19 18.25 36.36
CA PHE A 66 1.21 17.90 34.94
C PHE A 66 2.53 17.24 34.51
N GLU A 67 3.45 16.99 35.44
CA GLU A 67 4.73 16.31 35.14
C GLU A 67 4.54 14.81 34.97
N GLN A 68 5.00 14.30 33.82
CA GLN A 68 5.05 12.87 33.51
C GLN A 68 6.51 12.40 33.49
N ARG A 69 6.78 11.28 34.18
CA ARG A 69 8.07 10.60 34.17
C ARG A 69 7.92 9.23 33.53
N SER A 70 8.76 8.94 32.55
CA SER A 70 8.79 7.63 31.90
C SER A 70 10.22 7.09 31.83
N VAL A 71 10.34 5.76 31.95
CA VAL A 71 11.61 5.03 31.79
C VAL A 71 11.50 4.17 30.53
N LYS A 72 12.49 4.28 29.66
CA LYS A 72 12.61 3.50 28.42
C LYS A 72 13.77 2.53 28.60
N GLY A 73 13.55 1.24 28.35
CA GLY A 73 14.57 0.22 28.53
C GLY A 73 14.83 -0.58 27.27
N VAL A 74 16.10 -0.88 27.01
CA VAL A 74 16.53 -1.81 25.97
C VAL A 74 17.57 -2.76 26.55
N TYR A 75 17.34 -4.06 26.42
CA TYR A 75 18.26 -5.11 26.85
C TYR A 75 18.83 -5.83 25.63
N PHE A 76 20.14 -5.78 25.49
CA PHE A 76 20.91 -6.45 24.45
C PHE A 76 21.42 -7.77 24.99
N LEU A 77 21.08 -8.84 24.29
CA LEU A 77 21.60 -10.19 24.52
C LEU A 77 22.24 -10.64 23.23
N LYS A 78 23.55 -10.92 23.27
CA LYS A 78 24.26 -11.41 22.09
C LYS A 78 23.91 -12.87 21.83
N VAL A 79 23.62 -13.15 20.57
CA VAL A 79 23.33 -14.49 20.04
C VAL A 79 24.18 -14.62 18.78
N GLU A 80 25.24 -15.43 18.87
CA GLU A 80 26.27 -15.56 17.83
C GLU A 80 26.89 -14.19 17.46
N ASN A 81 26.81 -13.80 16.19
CA ASN A 81 27.30 -12.55 15.59
C ASN A 81 26.20 -11.48 15.46
N ARG A 82 25.06 -11.66 16.14
CA ARG A 82 23.93 -10.72 16.20
C ARG A 82 23.54 -10.42 17.65
N TYR A 83 22.68 -9.43 17.83
CA TYR A 83 22.05 -9.12 19.11
C TYR A 83 20.53 -9.35 19.02
N MET A 84 20.01 -10.08 19.98
CA MET A 84 18.59 -10.05 20.33
C MET A 84 18.35 -8.83 21.23
N ILE A 85 17.46 -7.96 20.80
CA ILE A 85 17.22 -6.65 21.42
C ILE A 85 15.81 -6.64 22.03
N PHE A 86 15.73 -6.82 23.35
CA PHE A 86 14.47 -6.77 24.09
C PHE A 86 14.13 -5.34 24.50
N THR A 87 12.89 -4.93 24.30
CA THR A 87 12.45 -3.55 24.62
C THR A 87 11.39 -3.52 25.71
N PHE A 88 11.49 -2.50 26.56
CA PHE A 88 10.58 -2.29 27.69
C PHE A 88 10.06 -0.85 27.68
N GLY A 89 8.76 -0.70 27.91
CA GLY A 89 8.07 0.58 27.76
C GLY A 89 8.26 1.15 26.35
N TYR A 90 8.61 2.43 26.24
CA TYR A 90 8.90 3.06 24.94
C TYR A 90 10.35 2.83 24.46
N GLY A 91 10.96 1.69 24.84
CA GLY A 91 12.34 1.31 24.53
C GLY A 91 12.66 1.25 23.04
N ARG A 92 11.69 0.90 22.19
CA ARG A 92 11.82 0.92 20.71
C ARG A 92 12.38 2.25 20.19
N ALA A 93 12.06 3.37 20.85
CA ALA A 93 12.56 4.68 20.44
C ALA A 93 14.08 4.81 20.62
N LEU A 94 14.74 4.01 21.45
CA LEU A 94 16.19 4.07 21.66
C LEU A 94 16.99 3.29 20.61
N ILE A 95 16.32 2.49 19.78
CA ILE A 95 16.96 1.64 18.77
C ILE A 95 17.11 2.42 17.46
N ASN A 96 18.28 2.30 16.84
CA ASN A 96 18.50 2.73 15.47
C ASN A 96 17.75 1.79 14.51
N LYS A 97 16.60 2.23 13.97
CA LYS A 97 15.77 1.39 13.07
C LYS A 97 16.48 0.90 11.79
N SER A 98 17.63 1.47 11.41
CA SER A 98 18.41 1.00 10.23
C SER A 98 19.27 -0.22 10.49
N SER A 99 19.56 -0.51 11.77
CA SER A 99 20.47 -1.57 12.19
C SER A 99 19.75 -2.86 12.59
N ILE A 100 18.42 -2.87 12.56
CA ILE A 100 17.62 -4.07 12.79
C ILE A 100 17.44 -4.87 11.49
N GLU A 101 17.25 -6.17 11.64
CA GLU A 101 16.85 -7.09 10.59
C GLU A 101 15.35 -6.90 10.29
N ARG A 102 15.03 -6.48 9.07
CA ARG A 102 13.64 -6.17 8.69
C ARG A 102 12.90 -7.47 8.39
N GLY A 103 11.63 -7.55 8.75
CA GLY A 103 10.83 -8.76 8.56
C GLY A 103 11.18 -9.95 9.48
N PHE A 104 12.13 -9.76 10.43
CA PHE A 104 12.46 -10.76 11.44
C PHE A 104 11.21 -11.26 12.18
N GLY A 105 10.40 -10.35 12.71
CA GLY A 105 9.20 -10.70 13.44
C GLY A 105 8.18 -11.47 12.61
N LEU A 106 7.99 -11.10 11.35
CA LEU A 106 7.06 -11.79 10.45
C LEU A 106 7.48 -13.25 10.25
N LYS A 107 8.76 -13.49 9.93
CA LYS A 107 9.29 -14.85 9.73
C LYS A 107 9.18 -15.69 11.00
N VAL A 108 9.52 -15.11 12.15
CA VAL A 108 9.37 -15.77 13.46
C VAL A 108 7.92 -16.12 13.76
N SER A 109 6.98 -15.19 13.56
CA SER A 109 5.56 -15.45 13.81
C SER A 109 4.98 -16.52 12.90
N MET A 110 5.40 -16.60 11.63
CA MET A 110 4.97 -17.67 10.72
C MET A 110 5.56 -19.03 11.09
N ASN A 111 6.77 -19.09 11.66
CA ASN A 111 7.39 -20.34 12.07
C ASN A 111 6.90 -20.83 13.45
N LEU A 112 6.63 -19.92 14.41
CA LEU A 112 6.16 -20.28 15.75
C LEU A 112 4.64 -20.38 15.87
N GLY A 113 3.91 -19.58 15.10
CA GLY A 113 2.45 -19.52 15.15
C GLY A 113 1.79 -20.70 14.44
N ASP A 114 0.69 -21.17 15.00
CA ASP A 114 -0.14 -22.19 14.33
C ASP A 114 -0.94 -21.54 13.18
N PRO A 115 -0.79 -22.00 11.92
CA PRO A 115 -1.50 -21.45 10.77
C PRO A 115 -3.02 -21.62 10.83
N LYS A 116 -3.54 -22.46 11.75
CA LYS A 116 -4.97 -22.65 11.99
C LYS A 116 -5.49 -21.82 13.17
N GLN A 117 -4.61 -21.10 13.87
CA GLN A 117 -4.96 -20.30 15.05
C GLN A 117 -4.45 -18.87 14.95
N LEU A 118 -4.71 -18.25 13.80
CA LEU A 118 -4.47 -16.83 13.58
C LEU A 118 -5.52 -15.99 14.32
N LYS A 119 -5.11 -14.79 14.74
CA LYS A 119 -5.92 -13.79 15.44
C LYS A 119 -6.00 -12.46 14.71
N SER A 120 -4.92 -12.06 14.05
CA SER A 120 -4.86 -10.83 13.28
C SER A 120 -3.87 -10.95 12.14
N VAL A 121 -4.23 -10.39 11.00
CA VAL A 121 -3.39 -10.31 9.80
C VAL A 121 -3.37 -8.85 9.35
N ASP A 122 -2.17 -8.30 9.20
CA ASP A 122 -1.98 -7.03 8.49
C ASP A 122 -1.56 -7.36 7.06
N LYS A 123 -2.24 -6.74 6.10
CA LYS A 123 -1.98 -6.92 4.67
C LYS A 123 -1.95 -5.57 3.97
N SER A 124 -1.18 -5.51 2.90
CA SER A 124 -1.05 -4.31 2.08
C SER A 124 -1.26 -4.67 0.62
N VAL A 125 -2.10 -3.89 -0.06
CA VAL A 125 -2.30 -4.01 -1.50
C VAL A 125 -1.19 -3.27 -2.23
N LEU A 126 -0.59 -3.93 -3.23
CA LEU A 126 0.47 -3.35 -4.07
C LEU A 126 -0.10 -2.45 -5.17
N GLU A 127 -0.67 -1.34 -4.73
CA GLU A 127 -1.22 -0.31 -5.59
C GLU A 127 -0.69 1.07 -5.23
N ARG A 128 -0.80 1.99 -6.19
CA ARG A 128 -0.44 3.39 -5.93
C ARG A 128 -1.43 4.06 -4.96
N VAL A 129 -2.66 3.54 -4.82
CA VAL A 129 -3.55 3.78 -3.69
C VAL A 129 -3.27 2.65 -2.71
N ALA A 130 -2.22 2.83 -1.91
CA ALA A 130 -1.83 1.79 -0.96
C ALA A 130 -2.95 1.61 0.07
N ARG A 131 -3.57 0.42 0.08
CA ARG A 131 -4.53 0.03 1.10
C ARG A 131 -3.83 -0.86 2.11
N ASN A 132 -3.61 -0.30 3.30
CA ASN A 132 -3.17 -1.07 4.46
C ASN A 132 -4.41 -1.51 5.23
N THR A 133 -4.62 -2.81 5.34
CA THR A 133 -5.77 -3.41 6.04
C THR A 133 -5.27 -4.21 7.22
N ARG A 134 -5.87 -3.98 8.39
CA ARG A 134 -5.75 -4.86 9.56
C ARG A 134 -7.07 -5.59 9.75
N SER A 135 -7.02 -6.91 9.63
CA SER A 135 -8.15 -7.79 9.91
C SER A 135 -7.90 -8.54 11.21
N GLN A 136 -8.96 -8.73 12.00
CA GLN A 136 -8.91 -9.47 13.26
C GLN A 136 -10.12 -10.37 13.41
N VAL A 137 -9.92 -11.50 14.07
CA VAL A 137 -10.96 -12.51 14.31
C VAL A 137 -11.12 -12.75 15.80
N LEU A 138 -12.36 -13.05 16.22
CA LEU A 138 -12.66 -13.39 17.61
C LEU A 138 -12.17 -14.80 17.93
N THR A 139 -12.57 -15.77 17.10
CA THR A 139 -12.21 -17.18 17.21
C THR A 139 -10.94 -17.47 16.42
N ASN A 140 -10.17 -18.47 16.87
CA ASN A 140 -8.97 -18.91 16.17
C ASN A 140 -9.34 -19.38 14.76
N SER A 141 -8.69 -18.83 13.75
CA SER A 141 -8.97 -19.17 12.35
C SER A 141 -7.70 -19.36 11.52
N GLY A 142 -7.89 -19.94 10.32
CA GLY A 142 -6.85 -19.96 9.30
C GLY A 142 -6.83 -18.69 8.45
N ILE A 143 -5.84 -18.58 7.57
CA ILE A 143 -5.66 -17.42 6.67
C ILE A 143 -6.88 -17.14 5.76
N GLN A 144 -7.63 -18.18 5.43
CA GLN A 144 -8.84 -18.11 4.60
C GLN A 144 -9.94 -17.21 5.19
N ASP A 145 -9.97 -17.01 6.51
CA ASP A 145 -10.98 -16.17 7.17
C ASP A 145 -10.57 -14.68 7.25
N PHE A 146 -9.43 -14.30 6.64
CA PHE A 146 -8.92 -12.92 6.59
C PHE A 146 -9.07 -12.27 5.21
N ASP A 147 -9.78 -12.93 4.28
CA ASP A 147 -9.96 -12.52 2.89
C ASP A 147 -8.62 -12.18 2.20
N PHE A 148 -7.54 -12.92 2.52
CA PHE A 148 -6.21 -12.62 2.00
C PHE A 148 -6.06 -13.07 0.54
N GLU A 149 -5.75 -12.12 -0.34
CA GLU A 149 -5.59 -12.38 -1.78
C GLU A 149 -4.13 -12.67 -2.12
N PHE A 150 -3.82 -13.96 -2.23
CA PHE A 150 -2.45 -14.47 -2.38
C PHE A 150 -1.66 -13.93 -3.58
N ASP A 151 -2.34 -13.48 -4.62
CA ASP A 151 -1.75 -13.00 -5.87
C ASP A 151 -1.61 -11.47 -5.93
N HIS A 152 -2.22 -10.73 -5.00
CA HIS A 152 -2.30 -9.26 -5.08
C HIS A 152 -1.89 -8.54 -3.78
N GLU A 153 -1.98 -9.21 -2.64
CA GLU A 153 -1.69 -8.64 -1.32
C GLU A 153 -0.34 -9.12 -0.75
N ILE A 154 0.40 -8.21 -0.11
CA ILE A 154 1.57 -8.53 0.71
C ILE A 154 1.14 -8.76 2.14
N LEU A 155 1.59 -9.87 2.71
CA LEU A 155 1.51 -10.13 4.14
C LEU A 155 2.51 -9.26 4.91
N LYS A 156 2.01 -8.43 5.83
CA LYS A 156 2.83 -7.49 6.62
C LYS A 156 3.05 -7.94 8.04
N SER A 157 2.03 -8.49 8.67
CA SER A 157 2.08 -8.95 10.06
C SER A 157 1.16 -10.13 10.24
N ILE A 158 1.55 -11.07 11.09
CA ILE A 158 0.68 -12.13 11.59
C ILE A 158 0.72 -12.11 13.11
N THR A 159 -0.46 -12.27 13.71
CA THR A 159 -0.65 -12.64 15.11
C THR A 159 -1.31 -14.01 15.17
N ALA A 160 -0.68 -14.95 15.86
CA ALA A 160 -1.13 -16.33 15.98
C ALA A 160 -0.89 -16.87 17.39
N ILE A 161 -1.67 -17.89 17.76
CA ILE A 161 -1.40 -18.70 18.95
C ILE A 161 -0.26 -19.66 18.63
N VAL A 162 0.65 -19.85 19.58
CA VAL A 162 1.68 -20.89 19.47
C VAL A 162 1.08 -22.20 19.98
N SER A 163 1.07 -23.22 19.13
CA SER A 163 0.67 -24.57 19.54
C SER A 163 1.80 -25.23 20.31
N GLY A 164 1.50 -25.72 21.51
CA GLY A 164 2.40 -26.48 22.37
C GLY A 164 1.64 -27.53 23.18
N ASP A 165 2.37 -28.50 23.73
CA ASP A 165 1.80 -29.59 24.51
C ASP A 165 1.28 -29.15 25.90
N ASP A 166 1.65 -27.94 26.34
CA ASP A 166 1.22 -27.35 27.61
C ASP A 166 -0.05 -26.50 27.42
N ASP A 167 -0.96 -26.51 28.41
CA ASP A 167 -2.14 -25.62 28.50
C ASP A 167 -1.78 -24.10 28.61
N LEU A 168 -0.51 -23.75 28.41
CA LEU A 168 -0.02 -22.39 28.44
C LEU A 168 -0.35 -21.69 27.13
N LEU A 169 -1.43 -20.89 27.15
CA LEU A 169 -1.73 -19.95 26.07
C LEU A 169 -0.55 -18.99 25.83
N GLU A 170 0.18 -19.20 24.74
CA GLU A 170 1.19 -18.29 24.20
C GLU A 170 0.68 -17.67 22.91
N MET A 171 1.03 -16.40 22.67
CA MET A 171 0.65 -15.69 21.46
C MET A 171 1.87 -14.97 20.89
N VAL A 172 2.08 -15.12 19.58
CA VAL A 172 3.16 -14.49 18.85
C VAL A 172 2.56 -13.53 17.82
N SER A 173 3.09 -12.30 17.78
CA SER A 173 2.72 -11.28 16.80
C SER A 173 3.99 -10.69 16.21
N GLY A 174 4.07 -10.52 14.89
CA GLY A 174 5.35 -10.10 14.33
C GLY A 174 5.30 -9.46 12.95
N ASN A 175 6.14 -8.43 12.81
CA ASN A 175 6.45 -7.72 11.58
C ASN A 175 7.97 -7.47 11.51
N ASP A 176 8.47 -6.29 11.89
CA ASP A 176 9.92 -6.08 12.12
C ASP A 176 10.36 -6.61 13.49
N SER A 177 9.57 -6.33 14.52
CA SER A 177 9.73 -6.93 15.84
C SER A 177 8.80 -8.11 16.01
N VAL A 178 9.15 -8.99 16.93
CA VAL A 178 8.26 -10.03 17.46
C VAL A 178 7.80 -9.62 18.86
N SER A 179 6.49 -9.72 19.10
CA SER A 179 5.87 -9.63 20.42
C SER A 179 5.43 -11.04 20.81
N LEU A 180 6.03 -11.58 21.86
CA LEU A 180 5.71 -12.90 22.40
C LEU A 180 5.04 -12.73 23.77
N TYR A 181 3.79 -13.14 23.89
CA TYR A 181 3.10 -13.27 25.17
C TYR A 181 3.47 -14.62 25.79
N THR A 182 4.39 -14.60 26.76
CA THR A 182 4.91 -15.81 27.43
C THR A 182 5.25 -15.49 28.89
N ASP A 183 5.60 -16.52 29.67
CA ASP A 183 6.08 -16.36 31.04
C ASP A 183 7.51 -15.84 31.06
N VAL A 184 7.67 -14.61 31.57
CA VAL A 184 8.94 -13.89 31.54
C VAL A 184 9.59 -13.88 32.92
N GLU A 185 10.77 -14.47 32.99
CA GLU A 185 11.74 -14.36 34.08
C GLU A 185 13.10 -14.01 33.46
N PHE A 186 13.99 -13.36 34.21
CA PHE A 186 15.24 -12.86 33.63
C PHE A 186 16.10 -14.00 33.08
N GLU A 187 16.10 -15.12 33.78
CA GLU A 187 16.81 -16.35 33.48
C GLU A 187 16.32 -17.02 32.18
N LYS A 188 15.11 -16.66 31.70
CA LYS A 188 14.52 -17.19 30.47
C LYS A 188 14.86 -16.38 29.22
N PHE A 189 15.45 -15.18 29.33
CA PHE A 189 15.81 -14.40 28.14
C PHE A 189 16.75 -15.14 27.18
N PRO A 190 17.78 -15.88 27.65
CA PRO A 190 18.62 -16.71 26.77
C PRO A 190 17.84 -17.77 25.98
N SER A 191 16.95 -18.52 26.65
CA SER A 191 16.16 -19.56 25.97
C SER A 191 15.12 -18.97 25.02
N ILE A 192 14.49 -17.85 25.38
CA ILE A 192 13.60 -17.10 24.49
C ILE A 192 14.38 -16.63 23.26
N ALA A 193 15.55 -16.02 23.44
CA ALA A 193 16.34 -15.53 22.31
C ALA A 193 16.78 -16.66 21.37
N GLN A 194 17.18 -17.81 21.90
CA GLN A 194 17.51 -18.98 21.09
C GLN A 194 16.28 -19.48 20.30
N ARG A 195 15.11 -19.60 20.96
CA ARG A 195 13.88 -20.00 20.28
C ARG A 195 13.49 -19.04 19.14
N LEU A 196 13.68 -17.73 19.33
CA LEU A 196 13.39 -16.73 18.30
C LEU A 196 14.38 -16.78 17.14
N ILE A 197 15.68 -17.00 17.38
CA ILE A 197 16.67 -17.12 16.29
C ILE A 197 16.46 -18.41 15.50
N ASP A 198 16.19 -19.53 16.17
CA ASP A 198 15.92 -20.82 15.51
C ASP A 198 14.68 -20.71 14.62
N ALA A 199 13.63 -20.05 15.12
CA ALA A 199 12.42 -19.77 14.34
C ALA A 199 12.67 -18.80 13.17
N TYR A 200 13.60 -17.85 13.29
CA TYR A 200 13.95 -16.98 12.18
C TYR A 200 14.75 -17.71 11.09
N LEU A 201 15.67 -18.59 11.48
CA LEU A 201 16.50 -19.36 10.55
C LEU A 201 15.75 -20.50 9.87
N SER A 202 14.65 -20.98 10.48
CA SER A 202 13.79 -22.01 9.90
C SER A 202 13.06 -21.55 8.64
N ASP A 203 12.99 -22.46 7.66
CA ASP A 203 12.23 -22.30 6.42
C ASP A 203 10.93 -23.15 6.41
N GLU A 204 10.57 -23.76 7.54
CA GLU A 204 9.36 -24.58 7.65
C GLU A 204 8.09 -23.79 7.35
N TYR A 205 8.06 -22.49 7.67
CA TYR A 205 6.93 -21.61 7.32
C TYR A 205 6.60 -21.63 5.82
N LYS A 206 7.56 -21.90 4.91
CA LYS A 206 7.29 -21.98 3.47
C LYS A 206 6.38 -23.15 3.12
N LYS A 207 6.40 -24.22 3.91
CA LYS A 207 5.46 -25.35 3.75
C LYS A 207 4.07 -24.99 4.26
N LEU A 208 3.99 -24.20 5.34
CA LEU A 208 2.73 -23.76 5.96
C LEU A 208 2.06 -22.63 5.15
N TYR A 209 2.88 -21.78 4.51
CA TYR A 209 2.46 -20.62 3.72
C TYR A 209 3.15 -20.58 2.34
N PRO A 210 2.89 -21.53 1.42
CA PRO A 210 3.58 -21.59 0.12
C PRO A 210 3.41 -20.36 -0.76
N TRP A 211 2.32 -19.63 -0.56
CA TRP A 211 1.98 -18.38 -1.25
C TRP A 211 2.84 -17.20 -0.78
N ALA A 212 3.48 -17.26 0.40
CA ALA A 212 4.36 -16.20 0.88
C ALA A 212 5.59 -16.01 -0.02
N ASP A 213 5.94 -17.04 -0.80
CA ASP A 213 7.03 -16.99 -1.78
C ASP A 213 6.63 -16.31 -3.11
N PHE A 214 5.33 -16.04 -3.36
CA PHE A 214 4.94 -15.33 -4.59
C PHE A 214 5.46 -13.89 -4.59
N ILE A 215 5.41 -13.24 -3.43
CA ILE A 215 5.96 -11.91 -3.16
C ILE A 215 6.87 -12.02 -1.93
N GLY A 216 8.06 -12.60 -2.15
CA GLY A 216 9.03 -12.90 -1.09
C GLY A 216 9.89 -11.69 -0.75
N LEU A 217 10.35 -11.60 0.51
CA LEU A 217 11.35 -10.60 0.90
C LEU A 217 12.69 -10.91 0.25
N GLU A 218 13.32 -9.88 -0.33
CA GLU A 218 14.68 -9.97 -0.84
C GLU A 218 15.69 -9.70 0.28
N THR A 219 16.67 -10.60 0.40
CA THR A 219 17.67 -10.57 1.48
C THR A 219 19.11 -10.67 0.99
N ASP A 220 19.34 -10.99 -0.30
CA ASP A 220 20.67 -11.04 -0.89
C ASP A 220 21.28 -9.63 -0.92
N PRO A 221 22.38 -9.38 -0.17
CA PRO A 221 23.01 -8.06 -0.12
C PRO A 221 23.45 -7.52 -1.49
N ALA A 222 23.91 -8.39 -2.40
CA ALA A 222 24.39 -7.96 -3.72
C ALA A 222 23.24 -7.51 -4.62
N VAL A 223 22.10 -8.20 -4.55
CA VAL A 223 20.86 -7.84 -5.26
C VAL A 223 20.31 -6.54 -4.68
N LEU A 224 20.25 -6.42 -3.34
CA LEU A 224 19.81 -5.20 -2.66
C LEU A 224 20.65 -3.99 -3.04
N GLU A 225 21.98 -4.12 -3.07
CA GLU A 225 22.89 -3.05 -3.49
C GLU A 225 22.63 -2.62 -4.95
N SER A 226 22.46 -3.60 -5.84
CA SER A 226 22.14 -3.34 -7.25
C SER A 226 20.82 -2.60 -7.42
N LEU A 227 19.77 -3.01 -6.70
CA LEU A 227 18.46 -2.37 -6.70
C LEU A 227 18.50 -0.94 -6.13
N GLU A 228 19.25 -0.75 -5.04
CA GLU A 228 19.45 0.57 -4.43
C GLU A 228 20.20 1.52 -5.38
N ASN A 229 21.17 1.02 -6.14
CA ASN A 229 21.87 1.80 -7.17
C ASN A 229 20.94 2.20 -8.33
N ILE A 230 20.09 1.29 -8.80
CA ILE A 230 19.07 1.60 -9.83
C ILE A 230 18.09 2.66 -9.33
N LEU A 231 17.63 2.54 -8.09
CA LEU A 231 16.75 3.52 -7.46
C LEU A 231 17.40 4.90 -7.40
N VAL A 232 18.65 4.98 -6.94
CA VAL A 232 19.39 6.24 -6.87
C VAL A 232 19.53 6.86 -8.27
N GLN A 233 19.91 6.07 -9.27
CA GLN A 233 20.09 6.54 -10.64
C GLN A 233 18.79 7.12 -11.22
N LYS A 234 17.64 6.46 -11.01
CA LYS A 234 16.33 6.96 -11.43
C LYS A 234 15.99 8.31 -10.81
N PHE A 235 16.33 8.52 -9.53
CA PHE A 235 16.13 9.83 -8.88
C PHE A 235 17.10 10.91 -9.39
N ILE A 236 18.32 10.55 -9.81
CA ILE A 236 19.28 11.46 -10.44
C ILE A 236 18.76 11.91 -11.81
N ASP A 237 18.29 10.96 -12.61
CA ASP A 237 17.77 11.19 -13.96
C ASP A 237 16.38 11.85 -13.98
N ASN A 238 15.79 12.06 -12.78
CA ASN A 238 14.43 12.55 -12.59
C ASN A 238 13.37 11.67 -13.27
N ASP A 239 13.68 10.38 -13.44
CA ASP A 239 12.75 9.32 -13.86
C ASP A 239 11.96 8.81 -12.65
N ILE A 240 11.01 9.64 -12.21
CA ILE A 240 10.10 9.33 -11.09
C ILE A 240 8.81 8.64 -11.57
N GLU A 241 8.74 8.23 -12.84
CA GLU A 241 7.58 7.51 -13.35
C GLU A 241 7.49 6.13 -12.68
N GLY A 242 6.30 5.79 -12.18
CA GLY A 242 6.08 4.54 -11.45
C GLY A 242 6.43 4.59 -9.95
N PHE A 243 6.91 5.72 -9.43
CA PHE A 243 7.15 5.91 -7.99
C PHE A 243 6.04 6.71 -7.31
N TRP A 244 5.74 6.36 -6.07
CA TRP A 244 4.80 7.12 -5.24
C TRP A 244 5.13 7.02 -3.76
N LEU A 245 4.56 7.94 -2.98
CA LEU A 245 4.60 7.91 -1.54
C LEU A 245 3.29 7.37 -0.99
N ALA A 246 3.38 6.47 -0.01
CA ALA A 246 2.26 6.01 0.77
C ALA A 246 2.66 5.79 2.24
N PRO A 247 1.74 5.94 3.20
CA PRO A 247 2.03 5.60 4.59
C PRO A 247 2.44 4.13 4.74
N PRO A 248 3.57 3.82 5.41
CA PRO A 248 4.04 2.44 5.59
C PRO A 248 3.26 1.65 6.65
N GLN A 249 2.28 2.27 7.29
CA GLN A 249 1.44 1.68 8.32
C GLN A 249 0.07 2.38 8.34
N VAL A 250 -0.92 1.74 8.94
CA VAL A 250 -2.24 2.36 9.20
C VAL A 250 -2.05 3.60 10.09
N ILE A 251 -2.57 4.74 9.65
CA ILE A 251 -2.54 5.99 10.39
C ILE A 251 -3.77 6.08 11.29
N ASP A 252 -3.55 6.48 12.53
CA ASP A 252 -4.63 6.92 13.41
C ASP A 252 -5.03 8.35 13.05
N TYR A 253 -6.25 8.51 12.52
CA TYR A 253 -6.76 9.79 12.06
C TYR A 253 -7.43 10.62 13.17
N GLU A 254 -7.57 10.10 14.39
CA GLU A 254 -8.29 10.81 15.47
C GLU A 254 -7.63 12.14 15.85
N ASP A 255 -6.29 12.22 15.85
CA ASP A 255 -5.53 13.45 16.13
C ASP A 255 -4.76 13.96 14.89
N PHE A 256 -4.97 13.40 13.69
CA PHE A 256 -4.18 13.76 12.50
C PHE A 256 -4.73 14.99 11.77
N SER A 257 -3.86 15.93 11.39
CA SER A 257 -4.22 17.13 10.62
C SER A 257 -3.50 17.27 9.28
N GLY A 258 -2.39 16.55 9.06
CA GLY A 258 -1.71 16.55 7.76
C GLY A 258 -0.26 16.08 7.82
N PHE A 259 0.31 15.88 6.63
CA PHE A 259 1.72 15.58 6.42
C PHE A 259 2.54 16.85 6.23
N ALA A 260 3.72 16.90 6.85
CA ALA A 260 4.67 17.99 6.69
C ALA A 260 6.02 17.48 6.17
N TYR A 261 6.61 18.23 5.24
CA TYR A 261 7.92 17.93 4.66
C TYR A 261 9.02 18.83 5.26
N PRO A 262 10.25 18.32 5.45
CA PRO A 262 11.29 18.96 6.26
C PRO A 262 11.63 20.42 5.94
N ALA A 263 11.50 20.84 4.68
CA ALA A 263 11.84 22.19 4.26
C ALA A 263 10.76 23.24 4.59
N CYS A 264 9.53 22.80 4.92
CA CYS A 264 8.39 23.68 5.17
C CYS A 264 8.09 23.92 6.65
N PHE A 265 8.92 23.42 7.57
CA PHE A 265 8.76 23.73 9.00
C PHE A 265 8.89 25.23 9.33
N LYS A 266 9.39 26.07 8.42
CA LYS A 266 9.66 27.51 8.68
C LYS A 266 9.54 28.43 7.45
N ARG A 267 8.45 28.37 6.67
CA ARG A 267 8.09 29.49 5.77
C ARG A 267 7.00 30.31 6.44
N ASN A 268 7.34 31.53 6.89
CA ASN A 268 6.41 32.52 7.45
C ASN A 268 5.61 32.10 8.71
N GLY A 269 6.10 31.15 9.51
CA GLY A 269 5.49 30.80 10.81
C GLY A 269 4.35 29.77 10.75
N HIS A 270 4.02 29.24 9.56
CA HIS A 270 3.03 28.18 9.39
C HIS A 270 3.66 26.96 8.71
N THR A 271 3.41 25.77 9.27
CA THR A 271 3.79 24.49 8.65
C THR A 271 2.88 24.25 7.46
N ALA A 272 3.43 24.06 6.26
CA ALA A 272 2.64 23.61 5.11
C ALA A 272 2.18 22.17 5.38
N LEU A 273 0.88 22.00 5.60
CA LEU A 273 0.25 20.70 5.82
C LEU A 273 -0.36 20.22 4.51
N HIS A 274 -0.03 19.00 4.15
CA HIS A 274 -0.57 18.30 2.99
C HIS A 274 -1.56 17.24 3.49
N PRO A 275 -2.80 17.19 2.97
CA PRO A 275 -3.76 16.15 3.35
C PRO A 275 -3.31 14.76 2.87
N GLU A 276 -2.53 14.71 1.79
CA GLU A 276 -2.07 13.49 1.13
C GLU A 276 -0.55 13.54 0.89
N MET A 277 0.07 12.37 0.78
CA MET A 277 1.48 12.28 0.40
C MET A 277 1.61 12.36 -1.13
N ASP A 278 2.47 13.25 -1.62
CA ASP A 278 2.79 13.36 -3.05
C ASP A 278 4.30 13.47 -3.25
N LEU A 279 4.85 12.58 -4.08
CA LEU A 279 6.29 12.50 -4.33
C LEU A 279 6.83 13.76 -5.01
N LYS A 280 6.09 14.35 -5.96
CA LYS A 280 6.52 15.56 -6.68
C LYS A 280 6.55 16.75 -5.72
N VAL A 281 5.51 16.92 -4.90
CA VAL A 281 5.45 17.96 -3.87
C VAL A 281 6.57 17.77 -2.86
N PHE A 282 6.79 16.53 -2.39
CA PHE A 282 7.90 16.20 -1.50
C PHE A 282 9.25 16.61 -2.09
N LEU A 283 9.53 16.26 -3.35
CA LEU A 283 10.80 16.60 -4.01
C LEU A 283 10.98 18.10 -4.24
N GLN A 284 9.88 18.84 -4.46
CA GLN A 284 9.91 20.29 -4.59
C GLN A 284 10.20 21.00 -3.27
N GLU A 285 9.58 20.53 -2.18
CA GLU A 285 9.74 21.12 -0.86
C GLU A 285 11.04 20.64 -0.22
N ALA A 286 11.22 19.33 -0.04
CA ALA A 286 12.41 18.73 0.53
C ALA A 286 13.45 18.42 -0.55
N LYS A 287 14.08 19.45 -1.14
CA LYS A 287 15.12 19.27 -2.17
C LYS A 287 16.37 18.56 -1.63
N PHE A 288 17.01 17.76 -2.47
CA PHE A 288 18.36 17.23 -2.20
C PHE A 288 19.38 18.29 -2.63
N LYS A 289 20.34 18.63 -1.76
CA LYS A 289 21.29 19.74 -2.01
C LYS A 289 22.18 19.48 -3.24
N ASN A 290 22.67 18.25 -3.38
CA ASN A 290 23.47 17.78 -4.52
C ASN A 290 22.78 16.56 -5.12
N ILE A 291 21.98 16.75 -6.18
CA ILE A 291 21.26 15.62 -6.80
C ILE A 291 22.22 14.69 -7.55
N GLU A 292 23.26 15.22 -8.18
CA GLU A 292 24.27 14.44 -8.93
C GLU A 292 25.15 13.54 -8.03
N GLN A 293 25.16 13.78 -6.72
CA GLN A 293 25.89 12.99 -5.72
C GLN A 293 24.92 12.29 -4.76
N LEU A 294 23.68 12.06 -5.20
CA LEU A 294 22.68 11.39 -4.38
C LEU A 294 23.16 9.97 -4.04
N SER A 295 23.12 9.65 -2.75
CA SER A 295 23.40 8.31 -2.25
C SER A 295 22.14 7.69 -1.63
N ILE A 296 22.12 6.36 -1.50
CA ILE A 296 21.03 5.68 -0.81
C ILE A 296 20.91 6.11 0.66
N SER A 297 22.04 6.39 1.32
CA SER A 297 22.06 6.93 2.69
C SER A 297 21.39 8.30 2.76
N THR A 298 21.56 9.14 1.74
CA THR A 298 20.91 10.45 1.63
C THR A 298 19.40 10.30 1.41
N LEU A 299 18.96 9.35 0.56
CA LEU A 299 17.53 9.04 0.37
C LEU A 299 16.88 8.57 1.69
N LYS A 300 17.55 7.69 2.43
CA LYS A 300 17.10 7.16 3.73
C LYS A 300 17.11 8.18 4.87
N SER A 301 17.77 9.33 4.69
CA SER A 301 17.95 10.34 5.74
C SER A 301 16.73 11.25 5.96
N LYS A 302 15.87 11.40 4.96
CA LYS A 302 14.74 12.34 5.03
C LYS A 302 13.53 11.71 5.69
N TYR A 303 12.77 12.56 6.39
CA TYR A 303 11.54 12.17 7.09
C TYR A 303 10.32 12.88 6.51
N ILE A 304 9.17 12.26 6.66
CA ILE A 304 7.83 12.83 6.50
C ILE A 304 7.20 12.84 7.88
N PHE A 305 6.64 13.97 8.29
CA PHE A 305 6.11 14.17 9.64
C PHE A 305 4.58 14.16 9.63
N LEU A 306 3.99 13.53 10.63
CA LEU A 306 2.55 13.53 10.87
C LEU A 306 2.27 14.57 11.93
N ILE A 307 1.43 15.54 11.61
CA ILE A 307 1.18 16.70 12.47
C ILE A 307 -0.27 16.70 12.92
N ASN A 308 -0.52 17.06 14.17
CA ASN A 308 -1.86 17.25 14.72
C ASN A 308 -2.35 18.69 14.64
N GLY A 309 -3.58 18.93 15.11
CA GLY A 309 -4.22 20.25 15.05
C GLY A 309 -3.50 21.32 15.88
N ALA A 310 -2.72 20.90 16.89
CA ALA A 310 -1.90 21.78 17.71
C ALA A 310 -0.52 22.09 17.09
N GLY A 311 -0.18 21.49 15.94
CA GLY A 311 1.13 21.64 15.30
C GLY A 311 2.22 20.72 15.86
N ASN A 312 1.88 19.80 16.75
CA ASN A 312 2.80 18.82 17.33
C ASN A 312 3.02 17.65 16.36
N THR A 313 4.22 17.09 16.37
CA THR A 313 4.53 15.87 15.62
C THR A 313 3.99 14.65 16.36
N LEU A 314 2.98 14.00 15.78
CA LEU A 314 2.43 12.72 16.23
C LEU A 314 3.43 11.59 16.02
N ASP A 315 3.92 11.49 14.78
CA ASP A 315 4.87 10.47 14.36
C ASP A 315 5.69 10.98 13.16
N LYS A 316 6.69 10.20 12.77
CA LYS A 316 7.48 10.46 11.57
C LYS A 316 7.87 9.16 10.88
N PHE A 317 7.81 9.17 9.55
CA PHE A 317 8.27 8.09 8.69
C PHE A 317 9.51 8.52 7.95
N ARG A 318 10.41 7.59 7.61
CA ARG A 318 11.43 7.91 6.61
C ARG A 318 10.73 8.00 5.26
N MET A 319 11.11 8.96 4.42
CA MET A 319 10.59 9.03 3.06
C MET A 319 10.85 7.73 2.30
N TYR A 320 12.00 7.11 2.54
CA TYR A 320 12.33 5.79 1.99
C TYR A 320 11.36 4.68 2.43
N ASP A 321 10.89 4.72 3.69
CA ASP A 321 9.89 3.74 4.15
C ASP A 321 8.54 3.98 3.48
N ALA A 322 8.20 5.24 3.17
CA ALA A 322 6.98 5.59 2.46
C ALA A 322 7.08 5.42 0.93
N LEU A 323 8.27 5.14 0.39
CA LEU A 323 8.51 5.06 -1.04
C LEU A 323 8.11 3.71 -1.59
N ASN A 324 7.41 3.74 -2.72
CA ASN A 324 6.97 2.55 -3.43
C ASN A 324 7.37 2.62 -4.91
N GLY A 325 7.70 1.48 -5.50
CA GLY A 325 8.04 1.40 -6.92
C GLY A 325 8.30 0.00 -7.45
N GLU A 326 8.21 -0.13 -8.77
CA GLU A 326 8.48 -1.37 -9.53
C GLU A 326 9.87 -1.33 -10.16
N PHE A 327 10.57 -2.46 -10.12
CA PHE A 327 11.92 -2.61 -10.63
C PHE A 327 12.09 -3.90 -11.42
N SER A 328 13.10 -3.93 -12.28
CA SER A 328 13.48 -5.11 -13.04
C SER A 328 15.01 -5.22 -13.06
N LEU A 329 15.53 -6.38 -12.69
CA LEU A 329 16.95 -6.70 -12.68
C LEU A 329 17.10 -8.14 -13.19
N GLU A 330 17.92 -8.35 -14.23
CA GLU A 330 18.17 -9.68 -14.82
C GLU A 330 16.90 -10.48 -15.15
N GLU A 331 15.91 -9.82 -15.77
CA GLU A 331 14.58 -10.37 -16.12
C GLU A 331 13.68 -10.72 -14.92
N GLN A 332 14.16 -10.55 -13.70
CA GLN A 332 13.40 -10.73 -12.47
C GLN A 332 12.74 -9.41 -12.04
N LYS A 333 11.49 -9.49 -11.55
CA LYS A 333 10.72 -8.33 -11.08
C LYS A 333 10.91 -8.13 -9.59
N TYR A 334 11.14 -6.88 -9.19
CA TYR A 334 11.34 -6.48 -7.80
C TYR A 334 10.45 -5.29 -7.44
N ILE A 335 10.21 -5.13 -6.14
CA ILE A 335 9.29 -4.16 -5.59
C ILE A 335 9.93 -3.50 -4.39
N LEU A 336 9.86 -2.18 -4.33
CA LEU A 336 10.10 -1.44 -3.10
C LEU A 336 8.74 -1.12 -2.47
N ASN A 337 8.53 -1.52 -1.23
CA ASN A 337 7.32 -1.21 -0.46
C ASN A 337 7.65 -1.27 1.04
N ASP A 338 7.19 -0.28 1.82
CA ASP A 338 7.48 -0.11 3.26
C ASP A 338 8.98 -0.11 3.61
N GLY A 339 9.82 0.41 2.71
CA GLY A 339 11.28 0.40 2.85
C GLY A 339 11.89 -0.99 2.83
N ARG A 340 11.20 -1.98 2.24
CA ARG A 340 11.69 -3.34 2.00
C ARG A 340 11.65 -3.67 0.51
N TRP A 341 12.57 -4.52 0.11
CA TRP A 341 12.62 -5.07 -1.23
C TRP A 341 11.93 -6.43 -1.24
N TYR A 342 11.11 -6.65 -2.25
CA TYR A 342 10.46 -7.93 -2.49
C TYR A 342 10.81 -8.40 -3.90
N HIS A 343 11.06 -9.70 -4.07
CA HIS A 343 11.15 -10.33 -5.37
C HIS A 343 9.82 -11.00 -5.71
N ILE A 344 9.48 -11.00 -7.00
CA ILE A 344 8.32 -11.72 -7.51
C ILE A 344 8.75 -13.06 -8.05
N LYS A 345 8.16 -14.16 -7.57
CA LYS A 345 8.47 -15.49 -8.11
C LYS A 345 8.31 -15.54 -9.63
N LYS A 346 9.33 -15.99 -10.36
CA LYS A 346 9.34 -16.01 -11.83
C LYS A 346 8.12 -16.72 -12.43
N SER A 347 7.75 -17.89 -11.90
CA SER A 347 6.57 -18.63 -12.36
C SER A 347 5.26 -17.85 -12.19
N PHE A 348 5.16 -17.03 -11.13
CA PHE A 348 3.98 -16.19 -10.89
C PHE A 348 3.96 -14.99 -11.87
N ALA A 349 5.11 -14.35 -12.11
CA ALA A 349 5.21 -13.28 -13.09
C ALA A 349 4.86 -13.75 -14.52
N GLU A 350 5.31 -14.94 -14.88
CA GLU A 350 4.96 -15.60 -16.15
C GLU A 350 3.45 -15.90 -16.23
N GLU A 351 2.85 -16.43 -15.17
CA GLU A 351 1.40 -16.70 -15.13
C GLU A 351 0.57 -15.41 -15.33
N VAL A 352 0.94 -14.33 -14.64
CA VAL A 352 0.27 -13.02 -14.77
C VAL A 352 0.42 -12.47 -16.19
N THR A 353 1.61 -12.60 -16.78
CA THR A 353 1.88 -12.13 -18.14
C THR A 353 1.11 -12.94 -19.18
N ASN A 354 1.14 -14.28 -19.08
CA ASN A 354 0.39 -15.17 -19.95
C ASN A 354 -1.12 -14.90 -19.88
N TYR A 355 -1.65 -14.64 -18.68
CA TYR A 355 -3.05 -14.27 -18.53
C TYR A 355 -3.37 -12.96 -19.26
N PHE A 356 -2.55 -11.93 -19.07
CA PHE A 356 -2.71 -10.64 -19.78
C PHE A 356 -2.67 -10.79 -21.31
N ASP A 357 -1.78 -11.63 -21.81
CA ASP A 357 -1.63 -11.89 -23.25
C ASP A 357 -2.76 -12.76 -23.80
N SER A 358 -3.36 -13.62 -22.98
CA SER A 358 -4.50 -14.47 -23.37
C SER A 358 -5.83 -13.72 -23.50
N LEU A 359 -5.96 -12.54 -22.87
CA LEU A 359 -7.18 -11.75 -22.93
C LEU A 359 -7.42 -11.25 -24.37
N PRO A 360 -8.63 -11.42 -24.95
CA PRO A 360 -8.92 -10.96 -26.31
C PRO A 360 -8.65 -9.46 -26.49
N ARG A 361 -8.20 -9.08 -27.70
CA ARG A 361 -7.99 -7.68 -28.08
C ARG A 361 -9.14 -7.21 -28.96
N TRP A 362 -9.58 -5.98 -28.76
CA TRP A 362 -10.61 -5.34 -29.57
C TRP A 362 -10.09 -4.07 -30.22
N ASP A 363 -10.10 -4.07 -31.56
CA ASP A 363 -9.49 -3.02 -32.39
C ASP A 363 -10.51 -1.95 -32.83
N GLY A 364 -11.74 -1.99 -32.32
CA GLY A 364 -12.80 -1.06 -32.71
C GLY A 364 -12.52 0.42 -32.37
N LEU A 365 -11.49 0.69 -31.56
CA LEU A 365 -11.02 2.04 -31.24
C LEU A 365 -9.67 2.39 -31.88
N GLU A 366 -9.05 1.49 -32.64
CA GLU A 366 -7.70 1.70 -33.19
C GLU A 366 -7.66 2.90 -34.16
N ASN A 367 -8.69 3.06 -34.99
CA ASN A 367 -8.81 4.20 -35.91
C ASN A 367 -9.34 5.50 -35.24
N LYS A 368 -9.70 5.44 -33.95
CA LYS A 368 -10.28 6.55 -33.20
C LYS A 368 -9.21 7.20 -32.32
N HIS A 369 -8.21 7.80 -32.96
CA HIS A 369 -7.06 8.38 -32.24
C HIS A 369 -7.47 9.42 -31.20
N TYR A 370 -6.82 9.39 -30.04
CA TYR A 370 -6.94 10.44 -29.03
C TYR A 370 -6.22 11.71 -29.47
N LYS A 371 -6.96 12.83 -29.52
CA LYS A 371 -6.46 14.15 -29.94
C LYS A 371 -6.75 15.25 -28.93
N ASP A 372 -7.48 14.93 -27.87
CA ASP A 372 -8.14 15.92 -27.02
C ASP A 372 -7.29 16.28 -25.79
N LEU A 373 -7.77 17.23 -24.97
CA LEU A 373 -7.12 17.61 -23.72
C LEU A 373 -7.64 16.84 -22.50
N ARG A 374 -8.85 16.30 -22.61
CA ARG A 374 -9.56 15.59 -21.54
C ARG A 374 -10.25 14.36 -22.13
N GLU A 375 -10.35 13.33 -21.29
CA GLU A 375 -11.04 12.07 -21.58
C GLU A 375 -12.48 12.31 -22.05
N CYS A 376 -13.27 13.10 -21.32
CA CYS A 376 -14.66 13.42 -21.69
C CYS A 376 -14.83 14.07 -23.08
N CYS A 377 -13.91 14.95 -23.49
CA CYS A 377 -13.92 15.55 -24.84
C CYS A 377 -13.71 14.49 -25.92
N TYR A 378 -12.75 13.59 -25.67
CA TYR A 378 -12.48 12.47 -26.57
C TYR A 378 -13.70 11.57 -26.71
N LEU A 379 -14.31 11.16 -25.60
CA LEU A 379 -15.47 10.27 -25.58
C LEU A 379 -16.65 10.87 -26.38
N THR A 380 -16.92 12.15 -26.19
CA THR A 380 -17.97 12.86 -26.94
C THR A 380 -17.65 12.95 -28.44
N ARG A 381 -16.38 13.11 -28.81
CA ARG A 381 -15.95 13.21 -30.21
C ARG A 381 -16.02 11.89 -30.96
N ILE A 382 -15.73 10.77 -30.28
CA ILE A 382 -15.72 9.45 -30.91
C ILE A 382 -17.08 8.75 -30.87
N ALA A 383 -18.00 9.32 -30.10
CA ALA A 383 -19.41 8.98 -30.14
C ALA A 383 -19.94 9.22 -31.54
N ASP A 384 -20.65 8.21 -32.02
CA ASP A 384 -21.37 8.24 -33.27
C ASP A 384 -22.69 7.62 -32.89
N GLU A 385 -23.71 8.44 -32.61
CA GLU A 385 -24.95 8.07 -31.90
C GLU A 385 -25.65 6.84 -32.50
N GLU A 386 -25.27 6.45 -33.72
CA GLU A 386 -25.63 5.22 -34.43
C GLU A 386 -24.93 3.95 -33.91
N GLU A 387 -23.61 3.98 -33.70
CA GLU A 387 -22.79 2.80 -33.34
C GLU A 387 -22.26 2.83 -31.90
N ILE A 388 -22.00 4.03 -31.35
CA ILE A 388 -21.41 4.25 -30.01
C ILE A 388 -22.13 5.37 -29.28
N ALA A 389 -22.72 5.06 -28.13
CA ALA A 389 -23.31 5.99 -27.19
C ALA A 389 -22.33 6.37 -26.07
N VAL A 390 -22.42 7.60 -25.58
CA VAL A 390 -21.63 8.10 -24.43
C VAL A 390 -22.45 7.99 -23.16
N LEU A 391 -21.87 7.34 -22.16
CA LEU A 391 -22.42 7.20 -20.82
C LEU A 391 -21.49 7.77 -19.74
N ASP A 392 -20.31 8.29 -20.11
CA ASP A 392 -19.45 9.09 -19.21
C ASP A 392 -20.26 10.21 -18.54
N GLN A 393 -20.11 10.31 -17.22
CA GLN A 393 -20.85 11.23 -16.35
C GLN A 393 -22.38 11.10 -16.39
N HIS A 394 -22.93 9.98 -16.89
CA HIS A 394 -24.34 9.62 -16.80
C HIS A 394 -24.55 8.71 -15.59
N TRP A 395 -24.83 9.35 -14.46
CA TRP A 395 -24.89 8.65 -13.18
C TRP A 395 -26.09 7.70 -13.10
N VAL A 396 -25.85 6.50 -12.61
CA VAL A 396 -26.87 5.54 -12.16
C VAL A 396 -26.79 5.36 -10.65
N ARG A 397 -27.90 4.97 -10.03
CA ARG A 397 -28.00 4.78 -8.58
C ARG A 397 -28.73 3.49 -8.24
N ASN A 398 -28.34 2.88 -7.14
CA ASN A 398 -29.12 1.86 -6.48
C ASN A 398 -30.21 2.54 -5.62
N LYS A 399 -31.36 1.89 -5.43
CA LYS A 399 -32.48 2.40 -4.64
C LYS A 399 -32.16 2.46 -3.14
N GLU A 400 -31.42 1.48 -2.62
CA GLU A 400 -31.05 1.35 -1.21
C GLU A 400 -29.88 2.28 -0.85
N ILE A 401 -28.90 2.40 -1.76
CA ILE A 401 -27.70 3.23 -1.56
C ILE A 401 -27.71 4.37 -2.58
N LYS A 402 -28.03 5.59 -2.12
CA LYS A 402 -28.09 6.82 -2.92
C LYS A 402 -26.69 7.36 -3.32
N GLN A 403 -25.79 6.50 -3.78
CA GLN A 403 -24.48 6.86 -4.31
C GLN A 403 -24.51 6.89 -5.84
N ASN A 404 -23.87 7.90 -6.44
CA ASN A 404 -23.68 7.97 -7.87
C ASN A 404 -22.64 6.96 -8.34
N TYR A 405 -23.00 6.18 -9.35
CA TYR A 405 -22.08 5.29 -10.03
C TYR A 405 -22.06 5.60 -11.51
N GLU A 406 -20.87 5.50 -12.09
CA GLU A 406 -20.66 5.54 -13.53
C GLU A 406 -20.69 4.10 -14.04
N PHE A 407 -21.68 3.79 -14.86
CA PHE A 407 -21.91 2.42 -15.32
C PHE A 407 -20.86 1.96 -16.33
N CYS A 408 -20.61 2.78 -17.35
CA CYS A 408 -19.51 2.67 -18.31
C CYS A 408 -19.32 4.03 -19.01
N ASP A 409 -18.21 4.19 -19.72
CA ASP A 409 -17.90 5.44 -20.41
C ASP A 409 -18.56 5.49 -21.78
N LEU A 410 -18.53 4.36 -22.51
CA LEU A 410 -19.20 4.19 -23.80
C LEU A 410 -19.92 2.86 -23.87
N MET A 411 -20.91 2.79 -24.74
CA MET A 411 -21.57 1.55 -25.09
C MET A 411 -21.76 1.43 -26.59
N THR A 412 -21.54 0.23 -27.13
CA THR A 412 -21.72 -0.05 -28.57
C THR A 412 -23.01 -0.83 -28.83
N GLN A 413 -23.52 -0.77 -30.07
CA GLN A 413 -24.65 -1.59 -30.52
C GLN A 413 -24.43 -3.11 -30.37
N CYS A 414 -23.18 -3.56 -30.33
CA CYS A 414 -22.81 -4.96 -30.12
C CYS A 414 -22.68 -5.35 -28.63
N ASN A 415 -23.37 -4.65 -27.72
CA ASN A 415 -23.37 -4.92 -26.27
C ASN A 415 -21.99 -4.87 -25.59
N ARG A 416 -21.03 -4.11 -26.15
CA ARG A 416 -19.77 -3.79 -25.47
C ARG A 416 -19.97 -2.63 -24.51
N LEU A 417 -19.61 -2.84 -23.25
CA LEU A 417 -19.52 -1.84 -22.19
C LEU A 417 -18.07 -1.43 -22.06
N ILE A 418 -17.74 -0.22 -22.52
CA ILE A 418 -16.36 0.24 -22.64
C ILE A 418 -16.05 1.19 -21.49
N HIS A 419 -14.95 0.90 -20.82
CA HIS A 419 -14.33 1.80 -19.86
C HIS A 419 -13.01 2.29 -20.42
N VAL A 420 -12.80 3.59 -20.45
CA VAL A 420 -11.66 4.26 -21.08
C VAL A 420 -10.85 4.96 -20.01
N LYS A 421 -9.53 4.74 -20.01
CA LYS A 421 -8.63 5.52 -19.18
C LYS A 421 -7.35 5.94 -19.88
N HIS A 422 -6.87 7.13 -19.56
CA HIS A 422 -5.51 7.52 -19.91
C HIS A 422 -4.47 6.58 -19.33
N TYR A 423 -3.48 6.19 -20.15
CA TYR A 423 -2.28 5.57 -19.64
C TYR A 423 -1.63 6.54 -18.65
N GLY A 424 -1.60 6.12 -17.39
CA GLY A 424 -0.89 6.78 -16.31
C GLY A 424 -0.25 5.71 -15.42
N GLY A 425 0.43 6.14 -14.35
CA GLY A 425 0.93 5.19 -13.36
C GLY A 425 -0.20 4.33 -12.76
N SER A 426 0.16 3.28 -12.00
CA SER A 426 -0.73 2.17 -11.60
C SER A 426 -2.06 2.57 -10.93
N ASN A 427 -2.17 3.75 -10.30
CA ASN A 427 -3.43 4.32 -9.75
C ASN A 427 -4.58 4.38 -10.74
N VAL A 428 -4.25 4.75 -11.97
CA VAL A 428 -5.25 5.07 -12.99
C VAL A 428 -5.96 3.79 -13.44
N PHE A 429 -5.24 2.66 -13.39
CA PHE A 429 -5.75 1.35 -13.77
C PHE A 429 -6.60 0.70 -12.67
N SER A 430 -6.25 0.86 -11.39
CA SER A 430 -7.09 0.35 -10.29
C SER A 430 -8.51 0.91 -10.35
N HIS A 431 -8.63 2.23 -10.59
CA HIS A 431 -9.93 2.88 -10.73
C HIS A 431 -10.71 2.35 -11.94
N LEU A 432 -10.04 2.19 -13.09
CA LEU A 432 -10.63 1.63 -14.31
C LEU A 432 -11.21 0.22 -14.07
N PHE A 433 -10.45 -0.65 -13.41
CA PHE A 433 -10.87 -2.04 -13.17
C PHE A 433 -11.97 -2.15 -12.10
N ALA A 434 -11.90 -1.31 -11.06
CA ALA A 434 -12.94 -1.20 -10.05
C ALA A 434 -14.25 -0.67 -10.65
N GLN A 435 -14.21 0.36 -11.51
CA GLN A 435 -15.39 0.86 -12.23
C GLN A 435 -16.07 -0.25 -13.03
N ALA A 436 -15.30 -1.02 -13.80
CA ALA A 436 -15.84 -2.13 -14.58
C ALA A 436 -16.45 -3.24 -13.71
N THR A 437 -15.80 -3.59 -12.60
CA THR A 437 -16.30 -4.61 -11.67
C THR A 437 -17.59 -4.15 -10.99
N ASN A 438 -17.63 -2.91 -10.51
CA ASN A 438 -18.80 -2.31 -9.88
C ASN A 438 -19.96 -2.20 -10.87
N GLY A 439 -19.71 -1.81 -12.12
CA GLY A 439 -20.72 -1.75 -13.19
C GLY A 439 -21.38 -3.12 -13.41
N VAL A 440 -20.58 -4.19 -13.48
CA VAL A 440 -21.09 -5.57 -13.60
C VAL A 440 -21.87 -6.00 -12.35
N GLU A 441 -21.43 -5.64 -11.15
CA GLU A 441 -22.14 -5.96 -9.91
C GLU A 441 -23.48 -5.24 -9.81
N MET A 442 -23.55 -3.97 -10.20
CA MET A 442 -24.80 -3.22 -10.28
C MET A 442 -25.76 -3.85 -11.29
N LEU A 443 -25.25 -4.25 -12.45
CA LEU A 443 -26.06 -4.90 -13.48
C LEU A 443 -26.71 -6.20 -12.99
N LEU A 444 -25.99 -6.98 -12.18
CA LEU A 444 -26.47 -8.26 -11.65
C LEU A 444 -27.39 -8.10 -10.43
N ASN A 445 -27.10 -7.13 -9.56
CA ASN A 445 -27.73 -7.06 -8.24
C ASN A 445 -28.76 -5.92 -8.10
N SER A 446 -28.84 -4.99 -9.06
CA SER A 446 -29.68 -3.79 -8.97
C SER A 446 -30.58 -3.64 -10.22
N PRO A 447 -31.75 -4.30 -10.25
CA PRO A 447 -32.66 -4.25 -11.40
C PRO A 447 -33.08 -2.84 -11.81
N GLU A 448 -33.10 -1.88 -10.88
CA GLU A 448 -33.43 -0.48 -11.11
C GLU A 448 -32.40 0.29 -11.95
N VAL A 449 -31.19 -0.26 -12.15
CA VAL A 449 -30.14 0.37 -12.94
C VAL A 449 -30.44 0.26 -14.44
N ILE A 450 -31.11 -0.82 -14.86
CA ILE A 450 -31.48 -1.05 -16.28
C ILE A 450 -32.36 0.08 -16.84
N PRO A 451 -33.50 0.47 -16.23
CA PRO A 451 -34.30 1.58 -16.75
C PRO A 451 -33.57 2.92 -16.72
N GLN A 452 -32.63 3.14 -15.77
CA GLN A 452 -31.79 4.34 -15.75
C GLN A 452 -30.86 4.39 -16.97
N ILE A 453 -30.23 3.26 -17.31
CA ILE A 453 -29.40 3.13 -18.51
C ILE A 453 -30.26 3.37 -19.77
N GLN A 454 -31.45 2.77 -19.83
CA GLN A 454 -32.38 2.96 -20.95
C GLN A 454 -32.79 4.43 -21.12
N GLU A 455 -33.06 5.16 -20.03
CA GLU A 455 -33.35 6.61 -20.09
C GLU A 455 -32.18 7.39 -20.71
N HIS A 456 -30.95 7.08 -20.30
CA HIS A 456 -29.75 7.73 -20.85
C HIS A 456 -29.55 7.45 -22.34
N LEU A 457 -30.13 6.36 -22.85
CA LEU A 457 -30.02 5.93 -24.25
C LEU A 457 -31.20 6.35 -25.12
N GLU A 458 -32.27 6.94 -24.58
CA GLU A 458 -33.51 7.29 -25.31
C GLU A 458 -33.26 8.14 -26.56
N ASN A 459 -32.20 8.95 -26.56
CA ASN A 459 -31.83 9.82 -27.68
C ASN A 459 -30.72 9.23 -28.57
N THR A 460 -30.43 7.94 -28.43
CA THR A 460 -29.40 7.21 -29.20
C THR A 460 -30.05 6.08 -29.99
N TYR A 461 -29.35 5.54 -30.99
CA TYR A 461 -29.82 4.37 -31.75
C TYR A 461 -29.49 3.04 -31.07
N ILE A 462 -28.91 3.08 -29.87
CA ILE A 462 -28.47 1.90 -29.12
C ILE A 462 -29.53 1.53 -28.10
N SER A 463 -29.98 0.28 -28.16
CA SER A 463 -30.81 -0.32 -27.12
C SER A 463 -29.95 -1.11 -26.14
N PHE A 464 -30.35 -1.07 -24.87
CA PHE A 464 -29.76 -1.90 -23.82
C PHE A 464 -30.83 -2.80 -23.22
N ASP A 465 -30.55 -4.10 -23.24
CA ASP A 465 -31.38 -5.11 -22.62
C ASP A 465 -30.52 -6.10 -21.86
N PHE A 466 -30.88 -6.35 -20.60
CA PHE A 466 -30.16 -7.26 -19.73
C PHE A 466 -31.15 -8.10 -18.93
N ASP A 467 -31.15 -9.40 -19.20
CA ASP A 467 -31.86 -10.39 -18.40
C ASP A 467 -30.85 -11.28 -17.66
N ILE A 468 -31.01 -11.36 -16.34
CA ILE A 468 -30.13 -12.17 -15.49
C ILE A 468 -30.25 -13.68 -15.80
N THR A 469 -31.37 -14.12 -16.38
CA THR A 469 -31.65 -15.52 -16.73
C THR A 469 -31.09 -15.95 -18.08
N GLU A 470 -30.78 -14.99 -18.95
CA GLU A 470 -30.23 -15.25 -20.29
C GLU A 470 -28.70 -15.41 -20.24
N PRO A 471 -28.10 -16.15 -21.21
CA PRO A 471 -26.65 -16.17 -21.38
C PRO A 471 -26.08 -14.77 -21.51
N ARG A 472 -24.95 -14.52 -20.86
CA ARG A 472 -24.28 -13.22 -20.87
C ARG A 472 -23.79 -12.91 -22.29
N LYS A 473 -24.46 -11.96 -22.95
CA LYS A 473 -24.10 -11.46 -24.30
C LYS A 473 -23.23 -10.19 -24.25
N HIS A 474 -23.11 -9.58 -23.06
CA HIS A 474 -22.41 -8.33 -22.85
C HIS A 474 -20.91 -8.57 -22.68
N ILE A 475 -20.11 -7.69 -23.27
CA ILE A 475 -18.66 -7.77 -23.27
C ILE A 475 -18.12 -6.53 -22.57
N ILE A 476 -17.24 -6.72 -21.59
CA ILE A 476 -16.58 -5.63 -20.89
C ILE A 476 -15.27 -5.30 -21.61
N VAL A 477 -15.14 -4.08 -22.10
CA VAL A 477 -13.92 -3.61 -22.77
C VAL A 477 -13.18 -2.66 -21.84
N LEU A 478 -11.93 -2.99 -21.55
CA LEU A 478 -11.01 -2.11 -20.81
C LEU A 478 -10.07 -1.44 -21.82
N ALA A 479 -10.36 -0.18 -22.13
CA ALA A 479 -9.67 0.60 -23.14
C ALA A 479 -8.66 1.57 -22.52
N VAL A 480 -7.44 1.58 -23.06
CA VAL A 480 -6.34 2.39 -22.52
C VAL A 480 -5.78 3.32 -23.59
N ILE A 481 -5.78 4.63 -23.30
CA ILE A 481 -5.20 5.66 -24.17
C ILE A 481 -3.69 5.69 -23.97
N GLN A 482 -2.93 5.18 -24.94
CA GLN A 482 -1.49 5.00 -24.82
C GLN A 482 -0.75 5.53 -26.05
N GLN A 483 0.24 6.40 -25.82
CA GLN A 483 1.05 6.99 -26.88
C GLN A 483 2.14 6.04 -27.42
N LYS A 484 2.64 5.14 -26.56
CA LYS A 484 3.66 4.16 -26.95
C LYS A 484 3.15 3.32 -28.13
N GLY A 485 3.94 3.16 -29.19
CA GLY A 485 3.60 2.31 -30.34
C GLY A 485 3.58 0.81 -29.99
N GLY A 486 3.04 -0.01 -30.90
CA GLY A 486 2.93 -1.47 -30.75
C GLY A 486 1.68 -1.90 -29.98
N ASP A 487 1.74 -3.03 -29.28
CA ASP A 487 0.61 -3.55 -28.51
C ASP A 487 0.34 -2.74 -27.22
N LEU A 488 -0.77 -3.04 -26.56
CA LEU A 488 -1.09 -2.50 -25.26
C LEU A 488 -0.07 -2.97 -24.23
N HIS A 489 0.57 -2.03 -23.54
CA HIS A 489 1.50 -2.31 -22.46
C HIS A 489 0.93 -1.80 -21.13
N LEU A 490 1.00 -2.62 -20.08
CA LEU A 490 0.66 -2.25 -18.70
C LEU A 490 1.84 -2.56 -17.75
N PRO A 491 2.08 -1.74 -16.71
CA PRO A 491 2.98 -2.08 -15.60
C PRO A 491 2.62 -3.42 -14.95
N PHE A 492 3.57 -4.06 -14.25
CA PHE A 492 3.36 -5.41 -13.74
C PHE A 492 2.19 -5.46 -12.75
N PHE A 493 2.09 -4.50 -11.83
CA PHE A 493 0.98 -4.49 -10.87
C PHE A 493 -0.36 -4.19 -11.49
N SER A 494 -0.40 -3.37 -12.53
CA SER A 494 -1.63 -3.17 -13.29
C SER A 494 -2.07 -4.47 -13.96
N LYS A 495 -1.15 -5.35 -14.38
CA LYS A 495 -1.50 -6.70 -14.86
C LYS A 495 -2.00 -7.62 -13.74
N VAL A 496 -1.37 -7.58 -12.56
CA VAL A 496 -1.83 -8.34 -11.38
C VAL A 496 -3.25 -7.93 -11.01
N ASN A 497 -3.50 -6.62 -10.91
CA ASN A 497 -4.81 -6.08 -10.57
C ASN A 497 -5.87 -6.37 -11.65
N LEU A 498 -5.48 -6.21 -12.93
CA LEU A 498 -6.33 -6.62 -14.05
C LEU A 498 -6.72 -8.10 -13.93
N ARG A 499 -5.78 -8.99 -13.61
CA ARG A 499 -6.06 -10.42 -13.46
C ARG A 499 -7.06 -10.70 -12.34
N HIS A 500 -6.98 -9.98 -11.22
CA HIS A 500 -7.97 -10.06 -10.14
C HIS A 500 -9.38 -9.68 -10.64
N HIS A 501 -9.53 -8.45 -11.16
CA HIS A 501 -10.84 -7.93 -11.59
C HIS A 501 -11.41 -8.67 -12.81
N ALA A 502 -10.58 -8.99 -13.80
CA ALA A 502 -11.02 -9.69 -14.99
C ALA A 502 -11.50 -11.11 -14.67
N ARG A 503 -10.82 -11.84 -13.77
CA ARG A 503 -11.31 -13.14 -13.29
C ARG A 503 -12.63 -13.02 -12.54
N ASN A 504 -12.78 -12.00 -11.71
CA ASN A 504 -14.04 -11.74 -11.01
C ASN A 504 -15.20 -11.54 -12.02
N ILE A 505 -15.00 -10.71 -13.05
CA ILE A 505 -15.96 -10.47 -14.12
C ILE A 505 -16.25 -11.75 -14.94
N GLN A 506 -15.20 -12.51 -15.28
CA GLN A 506 -15.31 -13.78 -16.00
C GLN A 506 -16.06 -14.85 -15.22
N ASN A 507 -15.82 -14.95 -13.90
CA ASN A 507 -16.54 -15.86 -13.01
C ASN A 507 -18.04 -15.53 -12.92
N LYS A 508 -18.42 -14.26 -13.17
CA LYS A 508 -19.81 -13.81 -13.30
C LYS A 508 -20.40 -14.08 -14.70
N GLY A 509 -19.63 -14.70 -15.60
CA GLY A 509 -20.04 -15.14 -16.93
C GLY A 509 -19.82 -14.13 -18.06
N PHE A 510 -19.21 -12.98 -17.80
CA PHE A 510 -18.96 -11.96 -18.81
C PHE A 510 -17.62 -12.18 -19.52
N THR A 511 -17.53 -11.69 -20.77
CA THR A 511 -16.25 -11.67 -21.49
C THR A 511 -15.53 -10.36 -21.23
N VAL A 512 -14.21 -10.40 -21.06
CA VAL A 512 -13.36 -9.22 -20.88
C VAL A 512 -12.43 -9.10 -22.08
N GLU A 513 -12.45 -7.94 -22.75
CA GLU A 513 -11.56 -7.59 -23.86
C GLU A 513 -10.69 -6.40 -23.46
N LEU A 514 -9.47 -6.32 -24.01
CA LEU A 514 -8.61 -5.14 -23.88
C LEU A 514 -8.58 -4.37 -25.20
N ALA A 515 -8.59 -3.04 -25.10
CA ALA A 515 -8.46 -2.16 -26.26
C ALA A 515 -7.36 -1.12 -26.04
N LYS A 516 -6.66 -0.79 -27.12
CA LYS A 516 -5.69 0.30 -27.15
C LYS A 516 -6.27 1.46 -27.93
N ILE A 517 -6.17 2.65 -27.37
CA ILE A 517 -6.48 3.90 -28.06
C ILE A 517 -5.16 4.61 -28.36
N PRO A 518 -4.73 4.67 -29.64
CA PRO A 518 -3.50 5.38 -30.00
C PRO A 518 -3.68 6.89 -29.82
N VAL A 519 -2.59 7.57 -29.44
CA VAL A 519 -2.55 9.04 -29.29
C VAL A 519 -1.97 9.65 -30.56
N ASP A 520 -2.62 10.69 -31.08
CA ASP A 520 -2.09 11.56 -32.14
C ASP A 520 -1.46 12.81 -31.49
N PRO A 521 -0.12 12.86 -31.35
CA PRO A 521 0.54 13.92 -30.59
C PRO A 521 0.43 15.30 -31.25
N ILE A 522 0.28 15.33 -32.59
CA ILE A 522 0.15 16.58 -33.35
C ILE A 522 -1.23 17.18 -33.08
N GLY A 523 -2.29 16.37 -33.13
CA GLY A 523 -3.65 16.82 -32.80
C GLY A 523 -3.76 17.37 -31.38
N VAL A 524 -3.10 16.74 -30.39
CA VAL A 524 -3.09 17.23 -29.00
C VAL A 524 -2.39 18.59 -28.87
N LEU A 525 -1.30 18.82 -29.61
CA LEU A 525 -0.58 20.09 -29.61
C LEU A 525 -1.39 21.21 -30.27
N ASP A 526 -2.09 20.91 -31.37
CA ASP A 526 -2.95 21.89 -32.06
C ASP A 526 -4.12 22.35 -31.18
N ILE A 527 -4.74 21.43 -30.43
CA ILE A 527 -5.81 21.76 -29.48
C ILE A 527 -5.28 22.55 -28.28
N LYS A 528 -4.07 22.25 -27.79
CA LYS A 528 -3.40 23.07 -26.75
C LYS A 528 -3.18 24.51 -27.22
N ASN A 529 -2.76 24.68 -28.46
CA ASN A 529 -2.46 25.99 -29.04
C ASN A 529 -3.71 26.81 -29.37
N SER A 530 -4.85 26.16 -29.65
CA SER A 530 -6.12 26.84 -29.96
C SER A 530 -6.84 27.43 -28.74
N GLY A 531 -6.45 27.05 -27.51
CA GLY A 531 -7.06 27.58 -26.28
C GLY A 531 -8.51 27.14 -26.05
N SER A 532 -8.98 26.12 -26.76
CA SER A 532 -10.33 25.56 -26.62
C SER A 532 -10.59 25.08 -25.18
N LYS A 533 -11.77 25.41 -24.63
CA LYS A 533 -12.21 25.00 -23.29
C LYS A 533 -13.21 23.85 -23.41
N CYS A 534 -13.09 22.83 -22.56
CA CYS A 534 -14.10 21.75 -22.45
C CYS A 534 -15.42 22.31 -21.91
N GLU A 535 -16.51 22.03 -22.63
CA GLU A 535 -17.89 22.41 -22.27
C GLU A 535 -18.70 21.25 -21.67
N CYS A 536 -18.01 20.16 -21.35
CA CYS A 536 -18.56 18.90 -20.88
C CYS A 536 -19.30 19.11 -19.53
N LYS A 537 -20.60 18.78 -19.47
CA LYS A 537 -21.45 18.92 -18.26
C LYS A 537 -22.03 17.57 -17.86
N PRO A 538 -22.00 17.21 -16.56
CA PRO A 538 -22.55 15.95 -16.07
C PRO A 538 -24.07 15.93 -16.21
N LYS A 539 -24.65 14.76 -16.50
CA LYS A 539 -26.10 14.54 -16.62
C LYS A 539 -26.53 13.43 -15.65
N SER A 540 -27.70 13.60 -15.04
CA SER A 540 -28.33 12.57 -14.21
C SER A 540 -29.73 12.32 -14.75
N ALA A 541 -30.10 11.05 -14.89
CA ALA A 541 -31.43 10.65 -15.36
C ALA A 541 -32.51 11.19 -14.41
N LYS A 542 -33.70 11.45 -14.94
CA LYS A 542 -34.84 11.91 -14.15
C LYS A 542 -35.28 10.84 -13.17
N CYS A 543 -35.30 9.57 -13.57
CA CYS A 543 -35.59 8.47 -12.64
C CYS A 543 -34.53 8.36 -11.53
N THR A 544 -33.27 8.71 -11.80
CA THR A 544 -32.20 8.81 -10.77
C THR A 544 -32.46 9.94 -9.76
N LYS A 545 -33.15 11.01 -10.16
CA LYS A 545 -33.58 12.08 -9.24
C LYS A 545 -34.79 11.65 -8.42
N GLU A 546 -35.78 11.02 -9.05
CA GLU A 546 -36.98 10.48 -8.39
C GLU A 546 -36.67 9.38 -7.37
N LEU A 547 -35.62 8.59 -7.58
CA LEU A 547 -35.10 7.62 -6.59
C LEU A 547 -34.42 8.29 -5.38
N THR A 548 -34.07 9.58 -5.48
CA THR A 548 -33.30 10.29 -4.46
C THR A 548 -34.01 11.42 -3.74
N ASP A 549 -35.08 11.96 -4.32
CA ASP A 549 -36.10 12.71 -3.59
C ASP A 549 -36.91 11.77 -2.68
#